data_AF-A0A2E5I7F0-F1
#
_entry.id   AF-A0A2E5I7F0-F1
#
_cell.length_a   1.000
_cell.length_b   1.000
_cell.length_c   1.000
_cell.angle_alpha   90.00
_cell.angle_beta   90.00
_cell.angle_gamma   90.00
#
_symmetry.space_group_name_H-M   'P 1'
#
loop_
_entity.id
_entity.type
_entity.pdbx_description
1 polymer ?
#
loop_
_entity_poly.entity_id
_entity_poly.type
_entity_poly.pdbx_seq_one_letter_code
_entity_poly.pdbx_strand_id
1 'polypeptide(L)'
;MSLLKNSLFVLLIFTALNGQIGGPDYAFWSSLEDDKKVSFVQGYYTGLARGMKILKQEATRMRRQDKFWSPPFSHENSAKRMSEFFTDPMPEYSEIAGMVDALYESPDNHHIVLETAIHILMLHHGGEEKRANTLLLREQKRVLKGR
;
A
#
# COMPACT_ATOMS: atom_id res chain seq x y z
N MET A 1 -31.83 -12.73 25.73
CA MET A 1 -31.25 -12.76 24.36
C MET A 1 -31.01 -11.37 23.75
N SER A 2 -31.69 -10.30 24.18
CA SER A 2 -31.41 -8.92 23.69
C SER A 2 -30.15 -8.29 24.29
N LEU A 3 -29.83 -8.56 25.56
CA LEU A 3 -28.63 -8.03 26.23
C LEU A 3 -27.32 -8.50 25.56
N LEU A 4 -27.25 -9.76 25.10
CA LEU A 4 -26.08 -10.31 24.40
C LEU A 4 -25.89 -9.63 23.03
N LYS A 5 -26.98 -9.35 22.30
CA LYS A 5 -26.93 -8.65 21.00
C LYS A 5 -26.47 -7.20 21.17
N ASN A 6 -26.94 -6.51 22.20
CA ASN A 6 -26.52 -5.15 22.50
C ASN A 6 -25.04 -5.09 22.92
N SER A 7 -24.56 -6.08 23.68
CA SER A 7 -23.15 -6.18 24.04
C SER A 7 -22.26 -6.49 22.83
N LEU A 8 -22.71 -7.37 21.92
CA LEU A 8 -21.99 -7.68 20.68
C LEU A 8 -21.88 -6.47 19.75
N PHE A 9 -22.95 -5.68 19.66
CA PHE A 9 -22.99 -4.44 18.88
C PHE A 9 -22.04 -3.38 19.43
N VAL A 10 -22.00 -3.22 20.76
CA VAL A 10 -21.05 -2.32 21.44
C VAL A 10 -19.61 -2.79 21.23
N LEU A 11 -19.33 -4.09 21.29
CA LEU A 11 -18.01 -4.66 21.01
C LEU A 11 -17.55 -4.37 19.57
N LEU A 12 -18.45 -4.54 18.59
CA LEU A 12 -18.19 -4.29 17.17
C LEU A 12 -17.88 -2.81 16.90
N ILE A 13 -18.62 -1.90 17.55
CA ILE A 13 -18.35 -0.45 17.48
C ILE A 13 -17.01 -0.14 18.15
N PHE A 14 -16.70 -0.75 19.29
CA PHE A 14 -15.43 -0.54 19.97
C PHE A 14 -14.23 -0.99 19.12
N THR A 15 -14.34 -2.12 18.41
CA THR A 15 -13.29 -2.56 17.48
C THR A 15 -13.16 -1.67 16.24
N ALA A 16 -14.28 -1.15 15.72
CA ALA A 16 -14.27 -0.25 14.56
C ALA A 16 -13.67 1.13 14.91
N LEU A 17 -13.88 1.61 16.15
CA LEU A 17 -13.33 2.87 16.65
C LEU A 17 -11.85 2.76 17.05
N ASN A 18 -11.38 1.55 17.41
CA ASN A 18 -9.97 1.26 17.66
C ASN A 18 -9.24 0.73 16.40
N GLY A 19 -9.74 1.04 15.21
CA GLY A 19 -8.97 0.80 13.98
C GLY A 19 -7.57 1.39 14.14
N GLN A 20 -6.54 0.54 13.98
CA GLN A 20 -5.14 0.96 14.12
C GLN A 20 -4.92 2.21 13.27
N ILE A 21 -4.46 3.29 13.92
CA ILE A 21 -4.08 4.54 13.27
C ILE A 21 -2.73 4.28 12.58
N GLY A 22 -2.76 3.54 11.48
CA GLY A 22 -1.58 3.09 10.75
C GLY A 22 -1.89 1.84 9.93
N GLY A 23 -1.47 1.82 8.67
CA GLY A 23 -1.44 0.59 7.89
C GLY A 23 -0.46 -0.43 8.50
N PRO A 24 -0.35 -1.64 7.94
CA PRO A 24 0.61 -2.64 8.41
C PRO A 24 2.02 -2.04 8.47
N ASP A 25 2.73 -2.25 9.56
CA ASP A 25 4.05 -1.68 9.83
C ASP A 25 5.09 -2.80 10.03
N TYR A 26 6.28 -2.45 10.53
CA TYR A 26 7.32 -3.41 10.85
C TYR A 26 6.87 -4.51 11.82
N ALA A 27 6.09 -4.18 12.86
CA ALA A 27 5.66 -5.17 13.85
C ALA A 27 4.71 -6.19 13.23
N PHE A 28 3.81 -5.74 12.35
CA PHE A 28 3.01 -6.66 11.54
C PHE A 28 3.89 -7.52 10.63
N TRP A 29 4.77 -6.89 9.84
CA TRP A 29 5.57 -7.60 8.83
C TRP A 29 6.52 -8.64 9.45
N SER A 30 7.20 -8.27 10.53
CA SER A 30 8.11 -9.16 11.27
C SER A 30 7.41 -10.32 11.97
N SER A 31 6.09 -10.22 12.22
CA SER A 31 5.31 -11.31 12.81
C SER A 31 4.92 -12.41 11.81
N LEU A 32 5.10 -12.18 10.51
CA LEU A 32 4.74 -13.12 9.46
C LEU A 32 5.88 -14.09 9.15
N GLU A 33 5.53 -15.36 8.94
CA GLU A 33 6.41 -16.33 8.28
C GLU A 33 6.63 -15.97 6.80
N ASP A 34 7.73 -16.44 6.21
CA ASP A 34 8.14 -16.05 4.86
C ASP A 34 7.08 -16.37 3.79
N ASP A 35 6.39 -17.50 3.89
CA ASP A 35 5.30 -17.86 2.97
C ASP A 35 4.10 -16.91 3.09
N LYS A 36 3.84 -16.38 4.30
CA LYS A 36 2.79 -15.40 4.56
C LYS A 36 3.17 -14.02 4.06
N LYS A 37 4.44 -13.63 4.13
CA LYS A 37 4.95 -12.39 3.51
C LYS A 37 4.77 -12.41 1.99
N VAL A 38 5.15 -13.51 1.34
CA VAL A 38 4.95 -13.71 -0.11
C VAL A 38 3.46 -13.62 -0.47
N SER A 39 2.62 -14.34 0.28
CA SER A 39 1.16 -14.33 0.07
C SER A 39 0.55 -12.94 0.27
N PHE A 40 1.04 -12.18 1.26
CA PHE A 40 0.62 -10.80 1.50
C PHE A 40 0.94 -9.92 0.29
N VAL A 41 2.18 -9.95 -0.20
CA VAL A 41 2.62 -9.19 -1.37
C VAL A 41 1.77 -9.55 -2.59
N GLN A 42 1.57 -10.85 -2.85
CA GLN A 42 0.72 -11.31 -3.95
C GLN A 42 -0.73 -10.77 -3.83
N GLY A 43 -1.31 -10.83 -2.63
CA GLY A 43 -2.64 -10.30 -2.36
C GLY A 43 -2.73 -8.79 -2.58
N TYR A 44 -1.71 -8.05 -2.13
CA TYR A 44 -1.59 -6.61 -2.31
C TYR A 44 -1.56 -6.23 -3.80
N TYR A 45 -0.69 -6.86 -4.60
CA TYR A 45 -0.61 -6.62 -6.04
C TYR A 45 -1.86 -7.06 -6.79
N THR A 46 -2.50 -8.15 -6.38
CA THR A 46 -3.80 -8.57 -6.92
C THR A 46 -4.86 -7.49 -6.69
N GLY A 47 -4.87 -6.88 -5.50
CA GLY A 47 -5.74 -5.76 -5.15
C GLY A 47 -5.48 -4.53 -6.02
N LEU A 48 -4.21 -4.12 -6.16
CA LEU A 48 -3.82 -3.00 -7.02
C LEU A 48 -4.22 -3.22 -8.49
N ALA A 49 -3.88 -4.39 -9.05
CA ALA A 49 -4.21 -4.73 -10.43
C ALA A 49 -5.72 -4.73 -10.68
N ARG A 50 -6.50 -5.27 -9.72
CA ARG A 50 -7.97 -5.24 -9.78
C ARG A 50 -8.51 -3.81 -9.70
N GLY A 51 -7.96 -2.99 -8.82
CA GLY A 51 -8.32 -1.57 -8.70
C GLY A 51 -8.09 -0.81 -10.00
N MET A 52 -6.92 -0.96 -10.60
CA MET A 52 -6.58 -0.36 -11.90
C MET A 52 -7.51 -0.85 -13.02
N LYS A 53 -7.85 -2.15 -13.03
CA LYS A 53 -8.79 -2.72 -14.00
C LYS A 53 -10.18 -2.07 -13.88
N ILE A 54 -10.72 -1.99 -12.67
CA ILE A 54 -12.02 -1.34 -12.41
C ILE A 54 -11.98 0.13 -12.84
N LEU A 55 -10.91 0.85 -12.45
CA LEU A 55 -10.72 2.25 -12.79
C LEU A 55 -10.73 2.48 -14.32
N LYS A 56 -10.06 1.61 -15.08
CA LYS A 56 -10.04 1.63 -16.56
C LYS A 56 -11.40 1.27 -17.17
N GLN A 57 -12.10 0.30 -16.59
CA GLN A 57 -13.43 -0.09 -17.04
C GLN A 57 -14.43 1.05 -16.86
N GLU A 58 -14.43 1.72 -15.72
CA GLU A 58 -15.29 2.87 -15.46
C GLU A 58 -14.99 4.05 -16.38
N ALA A 59 -13.71 4.37 -16.63
CA ALA A 59 -13.36 5.38 -17.62
C ALA A 59 -13.87 5.03 -19.02
N THR A 60 -13.76 3.76 -19.41
CA THR A 60 -14.25 3.30 -20.71
C THR A 60 -15.77 3.41 -20.79
N ARG A 61 -16.48 3.06 -19.72
CA ARG A 61 -17.94 3.19 -19.62
C ARG A 61 -18.38 4.64 -19.75
N MET A 62 -17.72 5.57 -19.04
CA MET A 62 -18.04 6.99 -19.09
C MET A 62 -17.78 7.60 -20.47
N ARG A 63 -16.63 7.29 -21.11
CA ARG A 63 -16.34 7.69 -22.51
C ARG A 63 -17.39 7.23 -23.52
N ARG A 64 -17.99 6.07 -23.30
CA ARG A 64 -19.05 5.57 -24.19
C ARG A 64 -20.37 6.32 -24.01
N GLN A 65 -20.63 6.83 -22.81
CA GLN A 65 -21.86 7.58 -22.48
C GLN A 65 -21.76 9.04 -22.90
N ASP A 66 -20.56 9.62 -22.89
CA ASP A 66 -20.30 11.00 -23.29
C ASP A 66 -19.04 11.08 -24.17
N LYS A 67 -19.24 11.51 -25.44
CA LYS A 67 -18.18 11.66 -26.45
C LYS A 67 -17.16 12.75 -26.09
N PHE A 68 -17.53 13.69 -25.23
CA PHE A 68 -16.65 14.77 -24.76
C PHE A 68 -16.05 14.48 -23.38
N TRP A 69 -16.31 13.29 -22.82
CA TRP A 69 -15.78 12.93 -21.52
C TRP A 69 -14.25 12.87 -21.56
N SER A 70 -13.64 13.61 -20.64
CA SER A 70 -12.23 13.48 -20.27
C SER A 70 -12.15 12.94 -18.84
N PRO A 71 -11.17 12.09 -18.53
CA PRO A 71 -10.99 11.62 -17.16
C PRO A 71 -10.73 12.82 -16.25
N PRO A 72 -11.43 12.91 -15.10
CA PRO A 72 -11.14 13.95 -14.14
C PRO A 72 -9.71 13.78 -13.62
N PHE A 73 -9.09 14.88 -13.20
CA PHE A 73 -7.74 14.90 -12.63
C PHE A 73 -7.53 13.86 -11.52
N SER A 74 -8.57 13.60 -10.71
CA SER A 74 -8.54 12.57 -9.67
C SER A 74 -8.38 11.14 -10.21
N HIS A 75 -8.94 10.84 -11.38
CA HIS A 75 -8.85 9.54 -12.05
C HIS A 75 -7.44 9.30 -12.58
N GLU A 76 -6.91 10.26 -13.35
CA GLU A 76 -5.57 10.18 -13.94
C GLU A 76 -4.50 10.05 -12.86
N ASN A 77 -4.59 10.86 -11.79
CA ASN A 77 -3.65 10.78 -10.68
C ASN A 77 -3.76 9.49 -9.89
N SER A 78 -4.96 8.91 -9.78
CA SER A 78 -5.12 7.63 -9.08
C SER A 78 -4.51 6.50 -9.90
N ALA A 79 -4.73 6.49 -11.22
CA ALA A 79 -4.09 5.54 -12.13
C ALA A 79 -2.56 5.66 -12.09
N LYS A 80 -2.04 6.90 -12.16
CA LYS A 80 -0.61 7.20 -12.07
C LYS A 80 -0.01 6.73 -10.76
N ARG A 81 -0.62 7.07 -9.62
CA ARG A 81 -0.12 6.62 -8.30
C ARG A 81 -0.12 5.11 -8.17
N MET A 82 -1.17 4.43 -8.63
CA MET A 82 -1.20 2.97 -8.61
C MET A 82 -0.11 2.36 -9.50
N SER A 83 0.18 2.96 -10.67
CA SER A 83 1.24 2.47 -11.55
C SER A 83 2.65 2.60 -10.97
N GLU A 84 2.88 3.49 -9.99
CA GLU A 84 4.19 3.65 -9.33
C GLU A 84 4.60 2.43 -8.47
N PHE A 85 3.66 1.53 -8.19
CA PHE A 85 3.95 0.26 -7.54
C PHE A 85 4.40 -0.83 -8.52
N PHE A 86 4.34 -0.60 -9.83
CA PHE A 86 4.71 -1.61 -10.83
C PHE A 86 5.98 -1.21 -11.57
N THR A 87 6.81 -2.20 -11.89
CA THR A 87 8.03 -2.03 -12.70
C THR A 87 7.99 -2.97 -13.91
N ASP A 88 8.86 -2.71 -14.89
CA ASP A 88 9.06 -3.57 -16.05
C ASP A 88 10.57 -3.85 -16.23
N PRO A 89 11.07 -5.06 -15.96
CA PRO A 89 10.31 -6.23 -15.53
C PRO A 89 9.77 -6.11 -14.08
N MET A 90 8.71 -6.85 -13.79
CA MET A 90 8.18 -6.98 -12.43
C MET A 90 8.99 -8.05 -11.67
N PRO A 91 9.51 -7.75 -10.47
CA PRO A 91 10.17 -8.74 -9.62
C PRO A 91 9.18 -9.81 -9.14
N GLU A 92 9.72 -10.99 -8.80
CA GLU A 92 8.93 -12.06 -8.19
C GLU A 92 8.41 -11.61 -6.81
N TYR A 93 7.24 -12.11 -6.39
CA TYR A 93 6.66 -11.69 -5.10
C TYR A 93 7.55 -12.05 -3.89
N SER A 94 8.35 -13.11 -3.99
CA SER A 94 9.37 -13.46 -2.99
C SER A 94 10.52 -12.49 -2.95
N GLU A 95 10.94 -11.96 -4.10
CA GLU A 95 11.97 -10.93 -4.18
C GLU A 95 11.49 -9.63 -3.52
N ILE A 96 10.24 -9.23 -3.79
CA ILE A 96 9.63 -8.07 -3.12
C ILE A 96 9.57 -8.26 -1.61
N ALA A 97 9.16 -9.43 -1.14
CA ALA A 97 9.17 -9.73 0.30
C ALA A 97 10.58 -9.61 0.90
N GLY A 98 11.60 -10.15 0.22
CA GLY A 98 13.00 -10.02 0.63
C GLY A 98 13.51 -8.57 0.63
N MET A 99 13.11 -7.76 -0.35
CA MET A 99 13.43 -6.33 -0.38
C MET A 99 12.82 -5.57 0.81
N VAL A 100 11.59 -5.92 1.21
CA VAL A 100 10.95 -5.34 2.40
C VAL A 100 11.67 -5.76 3.68
N ASP A 101 12.06 -7.03 3.80
CA ASP A 101 12.88 -7.51 4.92
C ASP A 101 14.19 -6.72 5.01
N ALA A 102 14.93 -6.60 3.89
CA ALA A 102 16.17 -5.85 3.83
C ALA A 102 15.99 -4.36 4.19
N LEU A 103 14.90 -3.73 3.75
CA LEU A 103 14.60 -2.35 4.13
C LEU A 103 14.39 -2.23 5.64
N TYR A 104 13.69 -3.18 6.24
CA TYR A 104 13.38 -3.18 7.67
C TYR A 104 14.50 -3.68 8.59
N GLU A 105 15.63 -4.16 8.06
CA GLU A 105 16.82 -4.43 8.89
C GLU A 105 17.34 -3.17 9.59
N SER A 106 17.04 -1.99 9.05
CA SER A 106 17.34 -0.71 9.69
C SER A 106 16.24 -0.29 10.67
N PRO A 107 16.55 -0.09 11.96
CA PRO A 107 15.60 0.43 12.95
C PRO A 107 14.99 1.79 12.58
N ASP A 108 15.73 2.60 11.82
CA ASP A 108 15.26 3.91 11.32
C ASP A 108 14.11 3.77 10.30
N ASN A 109 13.84 2.55 9.83
CA ASN A 109 12.77 2.28 8.87
C ASN A 109 11.54 1.62 9.53
N HIS A 110 11.59 1.22 10.80
CA HIS A 110 10.50 0.45 11.42
C HIS A 110 9.16 1.20 11.48
N HIS A 111 9.17 2.53 11.49
CA HIS A 111 7.96 3.36 11.47
C HIS A 111 7.39 3.59 10.07
N ILE A 112 8.10 3.19 9.02
CA ILE A 112 7.63 3.31 7.64
C ILE A 112 6.58 2.22 7.44
N VAL A 113 5.33 2.62 7.18
CA VAL A 113 4.25 1.67 6.88
C VAL A 113 4.56 0.90 5.60
N LEU A 114 4.08 -0.34 5.53
CA LEU A 114 4.43 -1.32 4.50
C LEU A 114 4.10 -0.86 3.08
N GLU A 115 2.98 -0.17 2.88
CA GLU A 115 2.64 0.42 1.58
C GLU A 115 3.72 1.41 1.11
N THR A 116 4.18 2.29 2.01
CA THR A 116 5.24 3.26 1.71
C THR A 116 6.58 2.57 1.46
N ALA A 117 6.88 1.53 2.24
CA ALA A 117 8.08 0.71 2.03
C ALA A 117 8.09 0.08 0.62
N ILE A 118 6.99 -0.60 0.24
CA ILE A 118 6.85 -1.19 -1.09
C ILE A 118 6.97 -0.11 -2.17
N HIS A 119 6.31 1.03 -2.02
CA HIS A 119 6.39 2.12 -3.00
C HIS A 119 7.82 2.62 -3.19
N ILE A 120 8.59 2.82 -2.12
CA ILE A 120 10.01 3.22 -2.18
C ILE A 120 10.82 2.18 -2.95
N LEU A 121 10.64 0.90 -2.62
CA LEU A 121 11.37 -0.21 -3.23
C LEU A 121 11.06 -0.34 -4.72
N MET A 122 9.79 -0.22 -5.11
CA MET A 122 9.39 -0.33 -6.51
C MET A 122 9.84 0.88 -7.34
N LEU A 123 9.82 2.10 -6.79
CA LEU A 123 10.43 3.25 -7.45
C LEU A 123 11.93 3.05 -7.64
N HIS A 124 12.62 2.51 -6.64
CA HIS A 124 14.06 2.23 -6.73
C HIS A 124 14.35 1.18 -7.80
N HIS A 125 13.67 0.03 -7.75
CA HIS A 125 13.78 -1.04 -8.74
C HIS A 125 13.42 -0.54 -10.16
N GLY A 126 12.44 0.36 -10.28
CA GLY A 126 12.02 0.94 -11.55
C GLY A 126 12.96 1.99 -12.14
N GLY A 127 14.11 2.27 -11.49
CA GLY A 127 15.09 3.26 -11.94
C GLY A 127 14.81 4.70 -11.48
N GLU A 128 13.79 4.94 -10.67
CA GLU A 128 13.51 6.24 -10.04
C GLU A 128 14.29 6.43 -8.71
N GLU A 129 15.54 5.98 -8.65
CA GLU A 129 16.36 5.91 -7.42
C GLU A 129 16.40 7.24 -6.64
N LYS A 130 16.59 8.37 -7.34
CA LYS A 130 16.64 9.69 -6.71
C LYS A 130 15.34 10.02 -5.98
N ARG A 131 14.20 9.65 -6.57
CA ARG A 131 12.89 9.89 -5.98
C ARG A 131 12.63 8.93 -4.81
N ALA A 132 12.96 7.66 -4.99
CA ALA A 132 12.89 6.66 -3.92
C ALA A 132 13.70 7.09 -2.69
N ASN A 133 14.95 7.50 -2.88
CA ASN A 133 15.83 7.98 -1.81
C ASN A 133 15.30 9.25 -1.15
N THR A 134 14.73 10.17 -1.94
CA THR A 134 14.10 11.38 -1.39
C THR A 134 12.90 11.05 -0.50
N LEU A 135 12.09 10.06 -0.90
CA LEU A 135 10.96 9.58 -0.09
C LEU A 135 11.47 8.88 1.18
N LEU A 136 12.41 7.94 1.07
CA LEU A 136 13.01 7.25 2.23
C LEU A 136 13.54 8.25 3.27
N LEU A 137 14.35 9.22 2.84
CA LEU A 137 14.90 10.25 3.74
C LEU A 137 13.81 11.12 4.37
N ARG A 138 12.71 11.39 3.65
CA ARG A 138 11.57 12.13 4.20
C ARG A 138 10.88 11.33 5.29
N GLU A 139 10.65 10.04 5.05
CA GLU A 139 10.03 9.14 6.02
C GLU A 139 10.90 9.02 7.28
N GLN A 140 12.19 8.75 7.13
CA GLN A 140 13.16 8.66 8.25
C GLN A 140 13.20 9.95 9.08
N LYS A 141 13.25 11.12 8.42
CA LYS A 141 13.25 12.42 9.10
C LYS A 141 11.96 12.73 9.88
N ARG A 142 10.82 12.10 9.54
CA ARG A 142 9.56 12.38 10.23
C ARG A 142 9.65 12.04 11.72
N VAL A 143 10.36 10.97 12.06
CA VAL A 143 10.54 10.54 13.45
C VAL A 143 11.67 11.31 14.15
N LEU A 144 12.67 11.77 13.39
CA LEU A 144 13.77 12.59 13.93
C LEU A 144 13.36 14.01 14.30
N LYS A 145 12.32 14.59 13.68
CA LYS A 145 11.85 15.96 13.99
C LYS A 145 11.15 16.12 15.35
N GLY A 146 11.09 15.08 16.17
CA GLY A 146 10.55 15.09 17.53
C GLY A 146 11.54 14.64 18.61
N ARG A 147 12.84 14.56 18.31
CA ARG A 147 13.93 14.32 19.27
C ARG A 147 14.96 15.44 19.20
#